data_AF-A0A7J0F908-F1
#
_entry.id   AF-A0A7J0F908-F1
#
_cell.length_a   1.000
_cell.length_b   1.000
_cell.length_c   1.000
_cell.angle_alpha   90.00
_cell.angle_beta   90.00
_cell.angle_gamma   90.00
#
_symmetry.space_group_name_H-M   'P 1'
#
loop_
_entity.id
_entity.type
_entity.pdbx_description
1 polymer ?
#
loop_
_entity_poly.entity_id
_entity_poly.type
_entity_poly.pdbx_seq_one_letter_code
_entity_poly.pdbx_strand_id
1 'polypeptide(L)'
;MDEIATNKLGHSFGGTNDSHNSVFDLGAFVGDLNVEDTSSEDISLEGLEQELQECKNDDVVANILSKGTKLREYTKGVENNLRQVELDSIQDYIEESDNLVSLHDQIRDCDSILSQMETLLGGFQAEIGSISSDIKILQEKSMDMGLKLKNRKVAESKLAKFVEDIIVPPRMIDIIVDGEVNDEYMRTLEILSKKLKFVEVDPMVKTSKSLKDVQPELERLRQKAVSKVVA
;
A
#
# COMPACT_ATOMS: atom_id res chain seq x y z
N MET A 1 8.76 34.17 -33.89
CA MET A 1 9.66 33.60 -32.86
C MET A 1 8.99 33.86 -31.51
N ASP A 2 7.73 33.45 -31.35
CA ASP A 2 7.29 32.05 -31.11
C ASP A 2 8.07 31.48 -29.92
N GLU A 3 7.49 31.20 -28.75
CA GLU A 3 6.10 30.89 -28.39
C GLU A 3 5.84 31.36 -26.95
N ILE A 4 4.65 31.91 -26.69
CA ILE A 4 4.09 32.24 -25.38
C ILE A 4 2.84 31.36 -25.19
N ALA A 5 2.73 30.64 -24.07
CA ALA A 5 1.46 30.24 -23.45
C ALA A 5 1.73 29.77 -22.00
N THR A 6 1.55 30.59 -20.95
CA THR A 6 0.32 30.88 -20.18
C THR A 6 -0.40 29.69 -19.53
N ASN A 7 -0.18 29.54 -18.21
CA ASN A 7 -1.18 29.46 -17.11
C ASN A 7 -2.63 29.08 -17.47
N LYS A 8 -3.25 28.11 -16.76
CA LYS A 8 -4.00 28.26 -15.48
C LYS A 8 -4.86 27.02 -15.14
N LEU A 9 -4.78 26.63 -13.86
CA LEU A 9 -5.82 26.16 -12.92
C LEU A 9 -7.20 25.67 -13.42
N GLY A 10 -7.64 24.50 -12.93
CA GLY A 10 -9.06 24.25 -12.62
C GLY A 10 -9.63 22.87 -12.97
N HIS A 11 -9.76 22.01 -11.95
CA HIS A 11 -10.91 21.12 -11.67
C HIS A 11 -11.60 20.36 -12.83
N SER A 12 -11.58 19.02 -12.78
CA SER A 12 -12.81 18.22 -12.72
C SER A 12 -12.52 16.75 -12.39
N PHE A 13 -13.26 16.24 -11.40
CA PHE A 13 -13.59 14.83 -11.24
C PHE A 13 -14.24 14.28 -12.52
N GLY A 14 -14.03 13.00 -12.81
CA GLY A 14 -14.76 12.29 -13.85
C GLY A 14 -14.02 11.03 -14.27
N GLY A 15 -14.11 9.99 -13.44
CA GLY A 15 -13.72 8.65 -13.86
C GLY A 15 -14.50 8.25 -15.10
N THR A 16 -13.80 7.71 -16.08
CA THR A 16 -14.34 6.91 -17.18
C THR A 16 -14.98 5.67 -16.59
N ASN A 17 -16.22 5.78 -16.13
CA ASN A 17 -17.10 4.63 -16.12
C ASN A 17 -17.57 4.47 -17.57
N ASP A 18 -16.93 3.54 -18.28
CA ASP A 18 -17.52 2.89 -19.44
C ASP A 18 -18.86 2.30 -19.00
N SER A 19 -19.90 3.12 -19.07
CA SER A 19 -21.25 2.65 -19.26
C SER A 19 -21.28 2.06 -20.66
N HIS A 20 -20.89 0.80 -20.78
CA HIS A 20 -21.43 -0.08 -21.79
C HIS A 20 -22.94 -0.17 -21.54
N ASN A 21 -23.66 0.90 -21.87
CA ASN A 21 -25.03 0.79 -22.31
C ASN A 21 -24.94 0.02 -23.63
N SER A 22 -24.88 -1.30 -23.54
CA SER A 22 -25.39 -2.14 -24.61
C SER A 22 -26.88 -1.83 -24.68
N VAL A 23 -27.20 -0.75 -25.39
CA VAL A 23 -28.52 -0.57 -25.97
C VAL A 23 -28.70 -1.84 -26.79
N PHE A 24 -29.49 -2.76 -26.28
CA PHE A 24 -29.93 -3.93 -27.01
C PHE A 24 -30.73 -3.38 -28.19
N ASP A 25 -30.05 -3.27 -29.33
CA ASP A 25 -30.64 -2.88 -30.60
C ASP A 25 -31.49 -4.04 -31.09
N LEU A 26 -32.71 -4.11 -30.59
CA LEU A 26 -33.73 -5.08 -30.99
C LEU A 26 -34.09 -4.93 -32.49
N GLY A 27 -33.68 -3.83 -33.13
CA GLY A 27 -33.80 -3.63 -34.57
C GLY A 27 -32.85 -4.51 -35.40
N ALA A 28 -31.75 -5.00 -34.83
CA ALA A 28 -30.76 -5.79 -35.56
C ALA A 28 -31.10 -7.30 -35.66
N PHE A 29 -32.01 -7.80 -34.82
CA PHE A 29 -32.41 -9.23 -34.81
C PHE A 29 -33.74 -9.48 -35.54
N VAL A 30 -34.61 -8.47 -35.69
CA VAL A 30 -35.72 -8.52 -36.62
C VAL A 30 -35.15 -8.31 -38.03
N GLY A 31 -34.49 -9.35 -38.52
CA GLY A 31 -34.11 -9.46 -39.92
C GLY A 31 -35.35 -9.18 -40.76
N ASP A 32 -35.23 -8.09 -41.51
CA ASP A 32 -36.16 -7.54 -42.49
C ASP A 32 -37.05 -8.63 -43.11
N LEU A 33 -38.22 -8.88 -42.51
CA LEU A 33 -39.34 -9.53 -43.20
C LEU A 33 -40.02 -8.47 -44.07
N ASN A 34 -39.22 -7.85 -44.94
CA ASN A 34 -39.74 -7.31 -46.16
C ASN A 34 -40.13 -8.55 -46.98
N VAL A 35 -41.38 -8.99 -46.80
CA VAL A 35 -42.06 -9.77 -47.82
C VAL A 35 -42.11 -8.82 -49.00
N GLU A 36 -41.04 -8.83 -49.80
CA GLU A 36 -41.14 -8.40 -51.18
C GLU A 36 -42.25 -9.27 -51.75
N ASP A 37 -43.45 -8.68 -51.82
CA ASP A 37 -44.36 -8.91 -52.93
C ASP A 37 -43.49 -8.64 -54.16
N THR A 38 -42.74 -9.67 -54.58
CA THR A 38 -42.02 -9.67 -55.82
C THR A 38 -43.11 -9.48 -56.85
N SER A 39 -43.18 -8.25 -57.33
CA SER A 39 -44.02 -7.77 -58.41
C SER A 39 -44.34 -8.93 -59.33
N SER A 40 -45.62 -9.30 -59.39
CA SER A 40 -46.13 -10.16 -60.43
C SER A 40 -45.67 -9.57 -61.75
N GLU A 41 -44.61 -10.11 -62.35
CA GLU A 41 -44.41 -9.96 -63.78
C GLU A 41 -45.74 -10.39 -64.41
N ASP A 42 -46.37 -9.49 -65.16
CA ASP A 42 -47.62 -9.75 -65.89
C ASP A 42 -47.34 -10.85 -66.93
N ILE A 43 -47.33 -12.10 -66.48
CA ILE A 43 -47.34 -13.28 -67.33
C ILE A 43 -48.73 -13.31 -67.94
N SER A 44 -48.82 -12.98 -69.23
CA SER A 44 -50.08 -13.02 -69.97
C SER A 44 -50.70 -14.42 -69.86
N LEU A 45 -51.84 -14.50 -69.17
CA LEU A 45 -52.64 -15.71 -68.90
C LEU A 45 -53.58 -16.08 -70.06
N GLU A 46 -53.44 -15.42 -71.21
CA GLU A 46 -54.26 -15.65 -72.39
C GLU A 46 -54.04 -17.08 -72.93
N GLY A 47 -55.07 -17.93 -72.82
CA GLY A 47 -55.03 -19.36 -73.19
C GLY A 47 -54.98 -20.32 -72.00
N LEU A 48 -54.59 -19.84 -70.82
CA LEU A 48 -54.47 -20.67 -69.61
C LEU A 48 -55.84 -21.14 -69.10
N GLU A 49 -56.89 -20.37 -69.36
CA GLU A 49 -58.27 -20.73 -69.01
C GLU A 49 -58.80 -21.92 -69.83
N GLN A 50 -58.33 -22.08 -71.07
CA GLN A 50 -58.69 -23.22 -71.93
C GLN A 50 -57.97 -24.50 -71.48
N GLU A 51 -56.68 -24.40 -71.13
CA GLU A 51 -55.89 -25.50 -70.56
C GLU A 51 -56.38 -25.92 -69.17
N LEU A 52 -56.79 -24.96 -68.31
CA LEU A 52 -57.39 -25.25 -67.01
C LEU A 52 -58.74 -25.98 -67.15
N GLN A 53 -59.54 -25.63 -68.16
CA GLN A 53 -60.82 -26.27 -68.41
C GLN A 53 -60.66 -27.70 -68.92
N GLU A 54 -59.58 -28.00 -69.67
CA GLU A 54 -59.22 -29.35 -70.11
C GLU A 54 -58.71 -30.22 -68.95
N CYS A 55 -57.91 -29.65 -68.04
CA CYS A 55 -57.42 -30.32 -66.83
C CYS A 55 -58.44 -30.41 -65.68
N LYS A 56 -59.61 -29.77 -65.80
CA LYS A 56 -60.65 -29.71 -64.75
C LYS A 56 -61.21 -31.08 -64.35
N ASN A 57 -61.13 -32.03 -65.28
CA ASN A 57 -61.61 -33.42 -65.09
C ASN A 57 -60.47 -34.37 -64.71
N ASP A 58 -59.24 -33.88 -64.58
CA ASP A 58 -58.10 -34.70 -64.16
C ASP A 58 -58.07 -34.82 -62.63
N ASP A 59 -58.42 -36.02 -62.15
CA ASP A 59 -58.41 -36.36 -60.72
C ASP A 59 -57.05 -36.10 -60.05
N VAL A 60 -55.94 -36.19 -60.80
CA VAL A 60 -54.60 -35.95 -60.27
C VAL A 60 -54.40 -34.46 -60.00
N VAL A 61 -54.81 -33.59 -60.92
CA VAL A 61 -54.70 -32.12 -60.79
C VAL A 61 -55.60 -31.62 -59.65
N ALA A 62 -56.84 -32.09 -59.57
CA ALA A 62 -57.74 -31.76 -58.46
C ALA A 62 -57.18 -32.19 -57.10
N ASN A 63 -56.55 -33.37 -57.02
CA ASN A 63 -55.93 -33.87 -55.80
C ASN A 63 -54.67 -33.05 -55.42
N ILE A 64 -53.83 -32.66 -56.39
CA ILE A 64 -52.66 -31.79 -56.16
C ILE A 64 -53.09 -30.40 -55.66
N LEU A 65 -54.10 -29.77 -56.27
CA LEU A 65 -54.61 -28.46 -55.85
C LEU A 65 -55.25 -28.53 -54.45
N SER A 66 -55.99 -29.58 -54.15
CA SER A 66 -56.56 -29.78 -52.81
C SER A 66 -55.49 -30.02 -51.74
N LYS A 67 -54.42 -30.78 -52.06
CA LYS A 67 -53.27 -30.99 -51.18
C LYS A 67 -52.45 -29.71 -51.01
N GLY A 68 -52.26 -28.93 -52.07
CA GLY A 68 -51.60 -27.63 -52.02
C GLY A 68 -52.36 -26.62 -51.17
N THR A 69 -53.70 -26.63 -51.24
CA THR A 69 -54.56 -25.80 -50.38
C THR A 69 -54.41 -26.20 -48.90
N LYS A 70 -54.40 -27.51 -48.59
CA LYS A 70 -54.16 -28.03 -47.23
C LYS A 70 -52.75 -27.70 -46.71
N LEU A 71 -51.73 -27.79 -47.57
CA LEU A 71 -50.36 -27.47 -47.18
C LEU A 71 -50.21 -25.97 -46.89
N ARG A 72 -50.85 -25.09 -47.69
CA ARG A 72 -50.83 -23.64 -47.46
C ARG A 72 -51.56 -23.23 -46.18
N GLU A 73 -52.70 -23.87 -45.88
CA GLU A 73 -53.37 -23.70 -44.58
C GLU A 73 -52.50 -24.19 -43.42
N TYR A 74 -51.82 -25.31 -43.58
CA TYR A 74 -50.90 -25.84 -42.57
C TYR A 74 -49.71 -24.91 -42.34
N THR A 75 -49.05 -24.42 -43.41
CA THR A 75 -47.95 -23.44 -43.32
C THR A 75 -48.42 -22.16 -42.61
N LYS A 76 -49.60 -21.64 -42.96
CA LYS A 76 -50.18 -20.47 -42.30
C LYS A 76 -50.49 -20.73 -40.82
N GLY A 77 -50.94 -21.94 -40.48
CA GLY A 77 -51.14 -22.37 -39.10
C GLY A 77 -49.82 -22.43 -38.32
N VAL A 78 -48.76 -23.00 -38.90
CA VAL A 78 -47.43 -23.07 -38.29
C VAL A 78 -46.84 -21.67 -38.10
N GLU A 79 -46.96 -20.78 -39.09
CA GLU A 79 -46.49 -19.39 -38.98
C GLU A 79 -47.22 -18.64 -37.87
N ASN A 80 -48.52 -18.85 -37.70
CA ASN A 80 -49.30 -18.22 -36.64
C ASN A 80 -48.93 -18.76 -35.25
N ASN A 81 -48.64 -20.07 -35.13
CA ASN A 81 -48.12 -20.66 -33.90
C ASN A 81 -46.72 -20.13 -33.57
N LEU A 82 -45.85 -19.99 -34.57
CA LEU A 82 -44.51 -19.44 -34.39
C LEU A 82 -44.60 -18.00 -33.85
N ARG A 83 -45.44 -17.17 -34.49
CA ARG A 83 -45.66 -15.78 -34.07
C ARG A 83 -46.26 -15.68 -32.67
N GLN A 84 -47.09 -16.65 -32.27
CA GLN A 84 -47.63 -16.73 -30.92
C GLN A 84 -46.55 -17.10 -29.89
N VAL A 85 -45.70 -18.10 -30.19
CA VAL A 85 -44.57 -18.49 -29.33
C VAL A 85 -43.55 -17.35 -29.18
N GLU A 86 -43.31 -16.58 -30.23
CA GLU A 86 -42.45 -15.39 -30.18
C GLU A 86 -43.02 -14.32 -29.24
N LEU A 87 -44.32 -14.04 -29.33
CA LEU A 87 -44.99 -13.09 -28.44
C LEU A 87 -44.98 -13.58 -26.98
N ASP A 88 -45.24 -14.86 -26.75
CA ASP A 88 -45.19 -15.46 -25.41
C ASP A 88 -43.77 -15.37 -24.84
N SER A 89 -42.74 -15.65 -25.66
CA SER A 89 -41.34 -15.53 -25.22
C SER A 89 -40.95 -14.10 -24.88
N ILE A 90 -41.39 -13.11 -25.66
CA ILE A 90 -41.17 -11.69 -25.37
C ILE A 90 -41.85 -11.30 -24.06
N GLN A 91 -43.08 -11.79 -23.84
CA GLN A 91 -43.82 -11.53 -22.61
C GLN A 91 -43.09 -12.11 -21.38
N ASP A 92 -42.56 -13.32 -21.48
CA ASP A 92 -41.75 -13.95 -20.44
C ASP A 92 -40.47 -13.13 -20.14
N TYR A 93 -39.80 -12.63 -21.17
CA TYR A 93 -38.62 -11.76 -20.98
C TYR A 93 -38.97 -10.43 -20.32
N ILE A 94 -40.11 -9.83 -20.65
CA ILE A 94 -40.58 -8.59 -20.03
C ILE A 94 -40.94 -8.84 -18.55
N GLU A 95 -41.59 -9.96 -18.26
CA GLU A 95 -41.98 -10.31 -16.89
C GLU A 95 -40.76 -10.59 -16.00
N GLU A 96 -39.75 -11.28 -16.53
CA GLU A 96 -38.51 -11.59 -15.79
C GLU A 96 -37.53 -10.40 -15.75
N SER A 97 -37.71 -9.38 -16.60
CA SER A 97 -36.85 -8.19 -16.64
C SER A 97 -36.76 -7.49 -15.29
N ASP A 98 -37.88 -7.37 -14.57
CA ASP A 98 -37.91 -6.71 -13.26
C ASP A 98 -37.11 -7.50 -12.21
N ASN A 99 -37.16 -8.84 -12.26
CA ASN A 99 -36.36 -9.71 -11.41
C ASN A 99 -34.86 -9.58 -11.71
N LEU A 100 -34.48 -9.50 -12.98
CA LEU A 100 -33.10 -9.29 -13.40
C LEU A 100 -32.56 -7.94 -12.94
N VAL A 101 -33.36 -6.87 -13.06
CA VAL A 101 -33.00 -5.52 -12.58
C VAL A 101 -32.81 -5.52 -11.06
N SER A 102 -33.73 -6.14 -10.33
CA SER A 102 -33.62 -6.28 -8.86
C SER A 102 -32.35 -7.03 -8.45
N LEU A 103 -32.03 -8.14 -9.13
CA LEU A 103 -30.79 -8.88 -8.88
C LEU A 103 -29.54 -8.04 -9.18
N HIS A 104 -29.55 -7.30 -10.28
CA HIS A 104 -28.46 -6.41 -10.64
C HIS A 104 -28.25 -5.30 -9.60
N ASP A 105 -29.34 -4.72 -9.07
CA ASP A 105 -29.28 -3.74 -7.99
C ASP A 105 -28.70 -4.34 -6.70
N GLN A 106 -29.09 -5.57 -6.34
CA GLN A 106 -28.51 -6.27 -5.20
C GLN A 106 -27.02 -6.55 -5.36
N ILE A 107 -26.58 -6.95 -6.55
CA ILE A 107 -25.16 -7.17 -6.86
C ILE A 107 -24.40 -5.83 -6.71
N ARG A 108 -24.96 -4.75 -7.25
CA ARG A 108 -24.37 -3.42 -7.15
C ARG A 108 -24.27 -2.93 -5.70
N ASP A 109 -25.27 -3.22 -4.87
CA ASP A 109 -25.24 -2.91 -3.45
C ASP A 109 -24.16 -3.71 -2.72
N CYS A 110 -23.99 -4.99 -3.06
CA CYS A 110 -22.91 -5.82 -2.53
C CYS A 110 -21.53 -5.27 -2.92
N ASP A 111 -21.35 -4.86 -4.18
CA ASP A 111 -20.11 -4.24 -4.65
C ASP A 111 -19.81 -2.93 -3.91
N SER A 112 -20.83 -2.12 -3.65
CA SER A 112 -20.70 -0.89 -2.84
C SER A 112 -20.22 -1.19 -1.42
N ILE A 113 -20.79 -2.23 -0.78
CA ILE A 113 -20.37 -2.66 0.55
C ILE A 113 -18.92 -3.18 0.54
N LEU A 114 -18.57 -4.01 -0.44
CA LEU A 114 -17.22 -4.54 -0.59
C LEU A 114 -16.19 -3.44 -0.83
N SER A 115 -16.52 -2.45 -1.66
CA SER A 115 -15.66 -1.28 -1.92
C SER A 115 -15.43 -0.44 -0.65
N GLN A 116 -16.47 -0.28 0.19
CA GLN A 116 -16.33 0.39 1.48
C GLN A 116 -15.43 -0.41 2.43
N MET A 117 -15.59 -1.74 2.49
CA MET A 117 -14.72 -2.61 3.29
C MET A 117 -13.27 -2.55 2.82
N GLU A 118 -13.03 -2.59 1.51
CA GLU A 118 -11.70 -2.48 0.92
C GLU A 118 -11.05 -1.14 1.29
N THR A 119 -11.78 -0.04 1.16
CA THR A 119 -11.28 1.29 1.52
C THR A 119 -10.91 1.37 3.00
N LEU A 120 -11.76 0.82 3.87
CA LEU A 120 -11.52 0.78 5.32
C LEU A 120 -10.30 -0.07 5.68
N LEU A 121 -10.20 -1.28 5.11
CA LEU A 121 -9.07 -2.19 5.33
C LEU A 121 -7.76 -1.62 4.76
N GLY A 122 -7.81 -0.98 3.60
CA GLY A 122 -6.68 -0.27 3.00
C GLY A 122 -6.22 0.89 3.90
N GLY A 123 -7.15 1.62 4.49
CA GLY A 123 -6.89 2.64 5.51
C GLY A 123 -6.17 2.06 6.72
N PHE A 124 -6.70 0.98 7.32
CA PHE A 124 -6.06 0.32 8.46
C PHE A 124 -4.67 -0.22 8.12
N GLN A 125 -4.49 -0.80 6.93
CA GLN A 125 -3.18 -1.27 6.47
C GLN A 125 -2.18 -0.12 6.39
N ALA A 126 -2.58 1.03 5.83
CA ALA A 126 -1.73 2.20 5.73
C ALA A 126 -1.37 2.77 7.11
N GLU A 127 -2.35 2.87 8.01
CA GLU A 127 -2.14 3.34 9.39
C GLU A 127 -1.21 2.41 10.17
N ILE A 128 -1.43 1.10 10.12
CA ILE A 128 -0.55 0.10 10.76
C ILE A 128 0.85 0.16 10.15
N GLY A 129 0.96 0.35 8.83
CA GLY A 129 2.23 0.54 8.14
C GLY A 129 3.00 1.76 8.66
N SER A 130 2.31 2.89 8.80
CA SER A 130 2.87 4.13 9.36
C SER A 130 3.31 3.95 10.81
N ILE A 131 2.42 3.43 11.66
CA ILE A 131 2.70 3.21 13.09
C ILE A 131 3.88 2.25 13.26
N SER A 132 3.94 1.18 12.47
CA SER A 132 5.05 0.22 12.49
C SER A 132 6.39 0.89 12.09
N SER A 133 6.36 1.74 11.06
CA SER A 133 7.53 2.55 10.68
C SER A 133 7.96 3.49 11.80
N ASP A 134 7.03 4.19 12.44
CA ASP A 134 7.33 5.10 13.55
C ASP A 134 7.91 4.36 14.76
N ILE A 135 7.36 3.18 15.09
CA ILE A 135 7.91 2.30 16.13
C ILE A 135 9.35 1.92 15.79
N LYS A 136 9.63 1.54 14.53
CA LYS A 136 10.97 1.18 14.08
C LYS A 136 11.95 2.34 14.23
N ILE A 137 11.56 3.55 13.80
CA ILE A 137 12.38 4.76 13.95
C ILE A 137 12.65 5.05 15.44
N LEU A 138 11.63 4.93 16.29
CA LEU A 138 11.76 5.17 17.73
C LEU A 138 12.68 4.13 18.40
N GLN A 139 12.60 2.87 17.99
CA GLN A 139 13.47 1.80 18.46
C GLN A 139 14.93 2.06 18.06
N GLU A 140 15.17 2.43 16.80
CA GLU A 140 16.52 2.76 16.31
C GLU A 140 17.11 3.94 17.07
N LYS A 141 16.33 5.01 17.26
CA LYS A 141 16.74 6.17 18.06
C LYS A 141 17.04 5.81 19.52
N SER A 142 16.24 4.92 20.11
CA SER A 142 16.45 4.45 21.49
C SER A 142 17.73 3.63 21.61
N MET A 143 18.03 2.80 20.61
CA MET A 143 19.25 2.01 20.55
C MET A 143 20.49 2.90 20.37
N ASP A 144 20.45 3.88 19.46
CA ASP A 144 21.52 4.87 19.28
C ASP A 144 21.78 5.66 20.58
N MET A 145 20.73 6.12 21.24
CA MET A 145 20.86 6.80 22.53
C MET A 145 21.48 5.88 23.59
N GLY A 146 21.08 4.62 23.64
CA GLY A 146 21.65 3.61 24.53
C GLY A 146 23.15 3.41 24.31
N LEU A 147 23.59 3.36 23.05
CA LEU A 147 25.00 3.27 22.68
C LEU A 147 25.78 4.54 23.09
N LYS A 148 25.24 5.72 22.80
CA LYS A 148 25.85 7.00 23.23
C LYS A 148 26.01 7.07 24.74
N LEU A 149 25.00 6.67 25.49
CA LEU A 149 25.04 6.64 26.95
C LEU A 149 26.07 5.64 27.47
N LYS A 150 26.14 4.44 26.89
CA LYS A 150 27.15 3.43 27.25
C LYS A 150 28.56 3.96 26.99
N ASN A 151 28.80 4.56 25.83
CA ASN A 151 30.09 5.16 25.48
C ASN A 151 30.45 6.28 26.47
N ARG A 152 29.49 7.15 26.81
CA ARG A 152 29.70 8.21 27.79
C ARG A 152 30.05 7.66 29.17
N LYS A 153 29.34 6.65 29.67
CA LYS A 153 29.63 6.01 30.95
C LYS A 153 31.01 5.36 30.99
N VAL A 154 31.42 4.70 29.91
CA VAL A 154 32.75 4.09 29.81
C VAL A 154 33.84 5.16 29.81
N ALA A 155 33.65 6.24 29.04
CA ALA A 155 34.58 7.37 29.01
C ALA A 155 34.65 8.07 30.38
N GLU A 156 33.51 8.34 31.00
CA GLU A 156 33.39 8.93 32.33
C GLU A 156 34.11 8.08 33.38
N SER A 157 33.89 6.76 33.40
CA SER A 157 34.56 5.86 34.35
C SER A 157 36.07 5.85 34.17
N LYS A 158 36.56 5.80 32.92
CA LYS A 158 38.00 5.86 32.63
C LYS A 158 38.60 7.20 33.05
N LEU A 159 37.90 8.31 32.75
CA LEU A 159 38.36 9.64 33.08
C LEU A 159 38.33 9.88 34.60
N ALA A 160 37.28 9.43 35.29
CA ALA A 160 37.16 9.53 36.74
C ALA A 160 38.33 8.81 37.44
N LYS A 161 38.65 7.58 37.00
CA LYS A 161 39.80 6.84 37.52
C LYS A 161 41.11 7.59 37.29
N PHE A 162 41.33 8.11 36.08
CA PHE A 162 42.50 8.91 35.76
C PHE A 162 42.61 10.16 36.66
N VAL A 163 41.50 10.88 36.87
CA VAL A 163 41.46 12.06 37.74
C VAL A 163 41.71 11.68 39.19
N GLU A 164 41.12 10.61 39.69
CA GLU A 164 41.34 10.11 41.06
C GLU A 164 42.80 9.75 41.29
N ASP A 165 43.47 9.16 40.31
CA ASP A 165 44.88 8.76 40.42
C ASP A 165 45.82 9.99 40.39
N ILE A 166 45.49 11.05 39.64
CA ILE A 166 46.38 12.22 39.49
C ILE A 166 46.10 13.36 40.47
N ILE A 167 44.87 13.50 40.97
CA ILE A 167 44.47 14.65 41.79
C ILE A 167 45.21 14.66 43.13
N VAL A 168 45.63 15.85 43.58
CA VAL A 168 46.23 16.06 44.90
C VAL A 168 45.27 16.92 45.73
N PRO A 169 44.49 16.33 46.66
CA PRO A 169 43.58 17.08 47.50
C PRO A 169 44.33 18.03 48.46
N PRO A 170 43.81 19.23 48.77
CA PRO A 170 44.46 20.16 49.71
C PRO A 170 44.76 19.54 51.08
N ARG A 171 43.84 18.73 51.62
CA ARG A 171 44.04 18.00 52.88
C ARG A 171 45.28 17.09 52.87
N MET A 172 45.59 16.48 51.73
CA MET A 172 46.80 15.66 51.59
C MET A 172 48.06 16.52 51.72
N ILE A 173 48.04 17.75 51.19
CA ILE A 173 49.13 18.71 51.32
C ILE A 173 49.31 19.09 52.79
N ASP A 174 48.23 19.47 53.48
CA ASP A 174 48.27 19.91 54.88
C ASP A 174 48.86 18.83 55.80
N ILE A 175 48.42 17.57 55.63
CA ILE A 175 48.91 16.44 56.43
C ILE A 175 50.41 16.21 56.17
N ILE A 176 50.86 16.25 54.92
CA ILE A 176 52.26 15.95 54.58
C ILE A 176 53.19 17.09 54.99
N VAL A 177 52.79 18.34 54.76
CA VAL A 177 53.61 19.51 55.02
C VAL A 177 53.63 19.84 56.51
N ASP A 178 52.46 19.99 57.13
CA ASP A 178 52.30 20.55 58.48
C ASP A 178 51.89 19.52 59.54
N GLY A 179 51.29 18.39 59.15
CA GLY A 179 50.81 17.35 60.08
C GLY A 179 51.92 16.60 60.82
N GLU A 180 51.63 16.11 62.02
CA GLU A 180 52.56 15.26 62.80
C GLU A 180 52.66 13.85 62.21
N VAL A 181 53.75 13.13 62.52
CA VAL A 181 53.95 11.76 62.06
C VAL A 181 53.07 10.81 62.87
N ASN A 182 51.84 10.61 62.38
CA ASN A 182 50.84 9.72 62.95
C ASN A 182 50.35 8.67 61.92
N ASP A 183 49.43 7.79 62.32
CA ASP A 183 48.88 6.77 61.41
C ASP A 183 48.14 7.37 60.20
N GLU A 184 47.60 8.59 60.32
CA GLU A 184 46.96 9.32 59.21
C GLU A 184 48.01 9.83 58.21
N TYR A 185 49.16 10.31 58.70
CA TYR A 185 50.31 10.68 57.87
C TYR A 185 50.84 9.47 57.10
N MET A 186 51.03 8.32 57.76
CA MET A 186 51.51 7.10 57.11
C MET A 186 50.56 6.62 56.01
N ARG A 187 49.25 6.63 56.26
CA ARG A 187 48.24 6.31 55.23
C ARG A 187 48.27 7.30 54.07
N THR A 188 48.40 8.58 54.35
CA THR A 188 48.47 9.64 53.33
C THR A 188 49.75 9.52 52.49
N LEU A 189 50.86 9.14 53.10
CA LEU A 189 52.14 8.89 52.44
C LEU A 189 52.07 7.67 51.52
N GLU A 190 51.40 6.59 51.93
CA GLU A 190 51.15 5.44 51.05
C GLU A 190 50.33 5.83 49.81
N ILE A 191 49.30 6.68 49.98
CA ILE A 191 48.50 7.18 48.86
C ILE A 191 49.36 8.04 47.94
N LEU A 192 50.17 8.96 48.47
CA LEU A 192 51.10 9.77 47.67
C LEU A 192 52.10 8.87 46.91
N SER A 193 52.64 7.83 47.55
CA SER A 193 53.55 6.87 46.91
C SER A 193 52.87 6.13 45.74
N LYS A 194 51.62 5.70 45.91
CA LYS A 194 50.83 5.08 44.83
C LYS A 194 50.63 6.05 43.66
N LYS A 195 50.31 7.31 43.95
CA LYS A 195 50.14 8.37 42.94
C LYS A 195 51.43 8.66 42.18
N LEU A 196 52.58 8.77 42.88
CA LEU A 196 53.90 8.94 42.27
C LEU A 196 54.25 7.78 41.32
N LYS A 197 54.00 6.54 41.75
CA LYS A 197 54.24 5.34 40.91
C LYS A 197 53.36 5.32 39.68
N PHE A 198 52.08 5.69 39.81
CA PHE A 198 51.16 5.75 38.67
C PHE A 198 51.67 6.71 37.58
N VAL A 199 52.16 7.87 37.98
CA VAL A 199 52.77 8.88 37.08
C VAL A 199 54.05 8.35 36.41
N GLU A 200 54.85 7.56 37.10
CA GLU A 200 56.10 7.01 36.58
C GLU A 200 55.89 5.85 35.59
N VAL A 201 54.87 5.02 35.81
CA VAL A 201 54.65 3.76 35.07
C VAL A 201 53.90 3.98 33.76
N ASP A 202 52.92 4.89 33.71
CA ASP A 202 52.07 5.04 32.53
C ASP A 202 52.57 6.14 31.57
N PRO A 203 53.11 5.77 30.38
CA PRO A 203 53.61 6.74 29.40
C PRO A 203 52.49 7.62 28.81
N MET A 204 51.24 7.15 28.79
CA MET A 204 50.11 7.95 28.30
C MET A 204 49.81 9.11 29.27
N VAL A 205 49.87 8.85 30.58
CA VAL A 205 49.70 9.85 31.64
C VAL A 205 50.77 10.95 31.52
N LYS A 206 52.02 10.57 31.20
CA LYS A 206 53.14 11.51 31.00
C LYS A 206 52.93 12.52 29.88
N THR A 207 52.16 12.16 28.86
CA THR A 207 51.84 13.06 27.75
C THR A 207 50.65 13.98 28.02
N SER A 208 49.88 13.71 29.08
CA SER A 208 48.70 14.50 29.41
C SER A 208 49.06 15.92 29.88
N LYS A 209 48.24 16.90 29.51
CA LYS A 209 48.42 18.29 29.96
C LYS A 209 48.20 18.42 31.48
N SER A 210 47.19 17.74 32.01
CA SER A 210 46.84 17.75 33.43
C SER A 210 47.97 17.25 34.34
N LEU A 211 48.80 16.31 33.88
CA LEU A 211 49.97 15.90 34.66
C LEU A 211 50.99 17.02 34.78
N LYS A 212 51.25 17.78 33.71
CA LYS A 212 52.26 18.85 33.74
C LYS A 212 51.95 19.90 34.81
N ASP A 213 50.67 20.13 35.07
CA ASP A 213 50.21 21.08 36.09
C ASP A 213 50.37 20.54 37.52
N VAL A 214 50.16 19.23 37.73
CA VAL A 214 50.18 18.60 39.07
C VAL A 214 51.55 18.02 39.45
N GLN A 215 52.37 17.66 38.48
CA GLN A 215 53.72 17.12 38.66
C GLN A 215 54.61 17.94 39.61
N PRO A 216 54.70 19.29 39.51
CA PRO A 216 55.53 20.06 40.43
C PRO A 216 55.06 19.94 41.89
N GLU A 217 53.75 19.91 42.15
CA GLU A 217 53.22 19.73 43.51
C GLU A 217 53.50 18.32 44.05
N LEU A 218 53.38 17.30 43.21
CA LEU A 218 53.65 15.92 43.60
C LEU A 218 55.14 15.73 43.98
N GLU A 219 56.05 16.34 43.22
CA GLU A 219 57.48 16.31 43.49
C GLU A 219 57.85 17.15 44.74
N ARG A 220 57.20 18.30 44.94
CA ARG A 220 57.35 19.12 46.15
C ARG A 220 56.93 18.36 47.40
N LEU A 221 55.79 17.67 47.35
CA LEU A 221 55.32 16.82 48.44
C LEU A 221 56.28 15.66 48.71
N ARG A 222 56.82 15.03 47.66
CA ARG A 222 57.84 13.98 47.78
C ARG A 222 59.06 14.48 48.55
N GLN A 223 59.62 15.62 48.14
CA GLN A 223 60.80 16.21 48.80
C GLN A 223 60.52 16.54 50.26
N LYS A 224 59.37 17.17 50.54
CA LYS A 224 58.98 17.54 51.91
C LYS A 224 58.79 16.30 52.80
N ALA A 225 58.14 15.25 52.28
CA ALA A 225 57.96 13.99 52.99
C ALA A 225 59.32 13.33 53.31
N VAL A 226 60.25 13.29 52.35
CA VAL A 226 61.59 12.72 52.57
C VAL A 226 62.35 13.52 53.63
N SER A 227 62.34 14.85 53.56
CA SER A 227 63.00 15.69 54.58
C SER A 227 62.42 15.47 55.98
N LYS A 228 61.12 15.24 56.09
CA LYS A 228 60.42 15.06 57.38
C LYS A 228 60.60 13.67 57.98
N VAL A 229 60.92 12.66 57.17
CA VAL A 229 61.26 11.30 57.64
C VAL A 229 62.73 11.19 58.05
N VAL A 230 63.60 12.03 57.47
CA VAL A 230 65.04 12.04 57.76
C VAL A 230 65.41 12.99 58.90
N ALA A 231 64.58 14.00 59.18
CA ALA A 231 64.69 14.90 60.33
C ALA A 231 64.14 14.26 61.62
#